data_AF-A0A7S2C2K4-F1
#
_entry.id   AF-A0A7S2C2K4-F1
#
_cell.length_a   1.000
_cell.length_b   1.000
_cell.length_c   1.000
_cell.angle_alpha   90.00
_cell.angle_beta   90.00
_cell.angle_gamma   90.00
#
_symmetry.space_group_name_H-M   'P 1'
#
loop_
_entity.id
_entity.type
_entity.pdbx_description
1 polymer ?
#
loop_
_entity_poly.entity_id
_entity_poly.type
_entity_poly.pdbx_seq_one_letter_code
_entity_poly.pdbx_strand_id
1 'polypeptide(L)'
;RMFCESGDFLMSAVVSKDGRQVAFFLYDPDENNALYSPERPAFTMTCDAAKDEWRLVQERCDDCHYSARQCACSSRGRRELLSMTHSRQTVGDGINHCMDVRIAPSANYGEQTLISKLPVWNDEVGSL
;
A
#
# COMPACT_ATOMS: atom_id res chain seq x y z
N ARG A 1 -2.16 13.38 -2.02
CA ARG A 1 -3.22 13.23 -0.99
C ARG A 1 -4.43 12.60 -1.65
N MET A 2 -5.25 11.91 -0.89
CA MET A 2 -6.43 11.22 -1.36
C MET A 2 -7.63 11.67 -0.53
N PHE A 3 -8.71 11.99 -1.22
CA PHE A 3 -9.99 12.41 -0.65
C PHE A 3 -11.08 11.49 -1.20
N CYS A 4 -12.14 11.28 -0.44
CA CYS A 4 -13.33 10.59 -0.93
C CYS A 4 -14.17 11.52 -1.82
N GLU A 5 -15.25 10.98 -2.38
CA GLU A 5 -16.19 11.72 -3.22
C GLU A 5 -16.92 12.85 -2.47
N SER A 6 -17.11 12.73 -1.14
CA SER A 6 -17.67 13.80 -0.30
C SER A 6 -16.67 14.92 0.00
N GLY A 7 -15.40 14.77 -0.38
CA GLY A 7 -14.33 15.73 -0.11
C GLY A 7 -13.61 15.52 1.23
N ASP A 8 -13.99 14.51 2.01
CA ASP A 8 -13.32 14.18 3.27
C ASP A 8 -11.93 13.57 3.01
N PHE A 9 -10.98 13.90 3.87
CA PHE A 9 -9.62 13.38 3.79
C PHE A 9 -9.59 11.87 4.08
N LEU A 10 -8.94 11.10 3.21
CA LEU A 10 -8.73 9.66 3.40
C LEU A 10 -7.31 9.34 3.84
N MET A 11 -6.31 9.78 3.07
CA MET A 11 -4.91 9.52 3.37
C MET A 11 -3.97 10.47 2.64
N SER A 12 -2.77 10.62 3.19
CA SER A 12 -1.63 11.24 2.52
C SER A 12 -0.50 10.24 2.39
N ALA A 13 0.37 10.46 1.40
CA ALA A 13 1.53 9.62 1.17
C ALA A 13 2.76 10.50 0.92
N VAL A 14 3.89 10.08 1.47
CA VAL A 14 5.19 10.72 1.25
C VAL A 14 6.14 9.68 0.67
N VAL A 15 6.75 10.02 -0.45
CA VAL A 15 7.74 9.17 -1.12
C VAL A 15 9.14 9.58 -0.66
N SER A 16 9.96 8.60 -0.29
CA SER A 16 11.36 8.83 0.05
C SER A 16 12.15 9.38 -1.15
N LYS A 17 13.29 10.04 -0.89
CA LYS A 17 14.12 10.65 -1.95
C LYS A 17 14.64 9.64 -2.98
N ASP A 18 14.87 8.39 -2.57
CA ASP A 18 15.30 7.30 -3.45
C ASP A 18 14.12 6.63 -4.19
N GLY A 19 12.88 7.00 -3.87
CA GLY A 19 11.67 6.43 -4.42
C GLY A 19 11.50 4.95 -4.11
N ARG A 20 12.12 4.44 -3.04
CA ARG A 20 12.04 3.04 -2.62
C ARG A 20 11.11 2.79 -1.46
N GLN A 21 10.69 3.85 -0.78
CA GLN A 21 9.78 3.79 0.35
C GLN A 21 8.66 4.81 0.16
N VAL A 22 7.43 4.39 0.44
CA VAL A 22 6.24 5.23 0.48
C VAL A 22 5.64 5.10 1.87
N ALA A 23 5.56 6.21 2.59
CA ALA A 23 4.96 6.29 3.91
C ALA A 23 3.54 6.83 3.78
N PHE A 24 2.54 6.10 4.29
CA PHE A 24 1.13 6.47 4.26
C PHE A 24 0.66 6.95 5.63
N PHE A 25 -0.10 8.04 5.65
CA PHE A 25 -0.61 8.68 6.87
C PHE A 25 -2.12 8.84 6.76
N LEU A 26 -2.83 8.53 7.84
CA LEU A 26 -4.31 8.59 7.92
C LEU A 26 -4.82 9.92 8.49
N TYR A 27 -3.96 10.92 8.56
CA TYR A 27 -4.27 12.26 9.05
C TYR A 27 -3.76 13.31 8.07
N ASP A 28 -4.48 14.42 7.97
CA ASP A 28 -4.13 15.52 7.08
C ASP A 28 -2.94 16.30 7.68
N PRO A 29 -1.79 16.41 6.96
CA PRO A 29 -0.66 17.20 7.43
C PRO A 29 -0.93 18.71 7.50
N ASP A 30 -1.94 19.23 6.80
CA ASP A 30 -2.25 20.66 6.79
C ASP A 30 -3.27 21.05 7.88
N GLU A 31 -3.98 20.07 8.44
CA GLU A 31 -4.75 20.31 9.65
C GLU A 31 -3.81 20.40 10.85
N ASN A 32 -4.01 21.41 11.70
CA ASN A 32 -3.25 21.58 12.93
C ASN A 32 -3.73 20.55 13.97
N ASN A 33 -3.43 19.28 13.70
CA ASN A 33 -3.89 18.14 14.45
C ASN A 33 -2.79 17.73 15.42
N ALA A 34 -3.03 17.89 16.73
CA ALA A 34 -2.04 17.59 17.78
C ALA A 34 -1.59 16.11 17.80
N LEU A 35 -2.32 15.24 17.10
CA LEU A 35 -2.01 13.82 16.93
C LEU A 35 -1.13 13.53 15.71
N TYR A 36 -0.85 14.53 14.86
CA TYR A 36 0.03 14.41 13.70
C TYR A 36 1.46 14.10 14.15
N SER A 37 1.99 12.95 13.71
CA SER A 37 3.39 12.59 13.95
C SER A 37 4.05 12.21 12.63
N PRO A 38 4.89 13.07 12.05
CA PRO A 38 5.51 12.81 10.74
C PRO A 38 6.43 11.58 10.76
N GLU A 39 6.88 11.18 11.95
CA GLU A 39 7.73 10.00 12.15
C GLU A 39 6.95 8.69 12.25
N ARG A 40 5.61 8.72 12.18
CA ARG A 40 4.77 7.54 12.48
C ARG A 40 3.72 7.27 11.40
N PRO A 41 4.13 6.80 10.21
CA PRO A 41 3.18 6.39 9.20
C PRO A 41 2.29 5.23 9.69
N ALA A 42 1.05 5.22 9.24
CA ALA A 42 0.12 4.11 9.46
C ALA A 42 0.58 2.86 8.70
N PHE A 43 1.05 3.06 7.45
CA PHE A 43 1.58 2.00 6.61
C PHE A 43 2.86 2.45 5.93
N THR A 44 3.77 1.52 5.69
CA THR A 44 4.97 1.75 4.89
C THR A 44 5.01 0.72 3.77
N MET A 45 5.14 1.20 2.54
CA MET A 45 5.40 0.36 1.38
C MET A 45 6.85 0.50 0.95
N THR A 46 7.55 -0.60 0.77
CA THR A 46 8.95 -0.63 0.33
C THR A 46 9.09 -1.47 -0.92
N CYS A 47 10.00 -1.09 -1.82
CA CYS A 47 10.39 -1.92 -2.95
C CYS A 47 11.80 -2.48 -2.80
N ASP A 48 12.06 -3.54 -3.56
CA ASP A 48 13.39 -4.11 -3.72
C ASP A 48 14.31 -3.20 -4.58
N ALA A 49 15.51 -3.70 -4.90
CA ALA A 49 16.46 -2.95 -5.70
C ALA A 49 16.05 -2.81 -7.18
N ALA A 50 15.38 -3.82 -7.73
CA ALA A 50 14.88 -3.84 -9.11
C ALA A 50 13.59 -3.03 -9.28
N LYS A 51 12.91 -2.68 -8.17
CA LYS A 51 11.61 -1.99 -8.12
C LYS A 51 10.47 -2.82 -8.72
N ASP A 52 10.61 -4.13 -8.71
CA ASP A 52 9.60 -5.07 -9.19
C ASP A 52 8.88 -5.77 -8.03
N GLU A 53 9.49 -5.91 -6.86
CA GLU A 53 8.82 -6.45 -5.68
C GLU A 53 8.53 -5.34 -4.67
N TRP A 54 7.28 -5.24 -4.25
CA TRP A 54 6.78 -4.26 -3.30
C TRP A 54 6.14 -4.97 -2.10
N ARG A 55 6.35 -4.43 -0.91
CA ARG A 55 5.76 -4.97 0.34
C ARG A 55 5.13 -3.85 1.12
N LEU A 56 3.87 -4.03 1.51
CA LEU A 56 3.16 -3.10 2.39
C LEU A 56 3.16 -3.66 3.80
N VAL A 57 3.61 -2.86 4.75
CA VAL A 57 3.72 -3.24 6.15
C VAL A 57 2.97 -2.23 7.01
N GLN A 58 2.23 -2.73 7.98
CA GLN A 58 1.76 -1.97 9.12
C GLN A 58 2.80 -2.13 10.24
N GLU A 59 3.48 -1.04 10.61
CA GLU A 59 4.54 -1.09 11.63
C GLU A 59 3.99 -1.30 13.05
N ARG A 60 2.71 -0.95 13.29
CA ARG A 60 2.02 -1.15 14.56
C ARG A 60 0.56 -1.55 14.34
N CYS A 61 0.14 -2.69 14.87
CA CYS A 61 -1.28 -3.04 14.96
C CYS A 61 -1.98 -2.17 16.00
N ASP A 62 -3.30 -2.03 15.87
CA ASP A 62 -4.12 -1.20 16.76
C ASP A 62 -3.98 -1.62 18.22
N ASP A 63 -3.89 -2.93 18.49
CA ASP A 63 -3.67 -3.46 19.84
C ASP A 63 -2.34 -2.98 20.44
N CYS A 64 -1.26 -2.96 19.65
CA CYS A 64 0.05 -2.45 20.06
C CYS A 64 0.14 -0.93 20.07
N HIS A 65 -0.79 -0.24 19.41
CA HIS A 65 -0.84 1.21 19.39
C HIS A 65 -1.31 1.76 20.74
N TYR A 66 -2.26 1.09 21.40
CA TYR A 66 -2.86 1.52 22.66
C TYR A 66 -2.38 0.76 23.90
N SER A 67 -1.62 -0.31 23.76
CA SER A 67 -1.12 -1.09 24.90
C SER A 67 0.25 -0.64 25.40
N ALA A 68 0.48 -0.80 26.71
CA ALA A 68 1.80 -0.63 27.30
C ALA A 68 2.80 -1.60 26.66
N ARG A 69 4.09 -1.20 26.55
CA ARG A 69 5.16 -1.98 25.90
C ARG A 69 5.29 -3.44 26.36
N GLN A 70 4.74 -3.77 27.53
CA GLN A 70 4.77 -5.09 28.14
C GLN A 70 3.66 -6.04 27.63
N CYS A 71 2.70 -5.54 26.86
CA CYS A 71 1.57 -6.29 26.27
C CYS A 71 1.60 -6.31 24.74
N ALA A 72 2.78 -6.13 24.13
CA ALA A 72 2.90 -6.19 22.67
C ALA A 72 2.56 -7.59 22.17
N CYS A 73 1.80 -7.68 21.07
CA CYS A 73 1.51 -8.95 20.41
C CYS A 73 2.80 -9.68 20.01
N SER A 74 2.72 -10.99 19.74
CA SER A 74 3.87 -11.84 19.40
C SER A 74 4.69 -11.32 18.21
N SER A 75 4.07 -10.55 17.30
CA SER A 75 4.73 -9.91 16.15
C SER A 75 5.28 -8.50 16.43
N ARG A 76 5.31 -8.06 17.70
CA ARG A 76 5.72 -6.69 18.12
C ARG A 76 4.96 -5.57 17.39
N GLY A 77 3.74 -5.86 16.95
CA GLY A 77 2.88 -4.94 16.21
C GLY A 77 3.18 -4.82 14.72
N ARG A 78 4.30 -5.33 14.22
CA ARG A 78 4.65 -5.24 12.80
C ARG A 78 4.03 -6.38 12.02
N ARG A 79 3.34 -6.06 10.93
CA ARG A 79 2.67 -7.05 10.09
C ARG A 79 2.75 -6.68 8.62
N GLU A 80 3.16 -7.62 7.78
CA GLU A 80 3.01 -7.52 6.33
C GLU A 80 1.52 -7.68 5.97
N LEU A 81 1.00 -6.73 5.19
CA LEU A 81 -0.38 -6.70 4.73
C LEU A 81 -0.52 -7.28 3.34
N LEU A 82 0.44 -6.95 2.45
CA LEU A 82 0.52 -7.52 1.12
C LEU A 82 1.95 -7.51 0.59
N SER A 83 2.22 -8.41 -0.33
CA SER A 83 3.34 -8.34 -1.26
C SER A 83 2.80 -8.22 -2.68
N MET A 84 3.51 -7.49 -3.54
CA MET A 84 3.15 -7.26 -4.93
C MET A 84 4.38 -7.45 -5.81
N THR A 85 4.23 -8.18 -6.90
CA THR A 85 5.21 -8.25 -7.98
C THR A 85 4.70 -7.48 -9.17
N HIS A 86 5.54 -6.60 -9.71
CA HIS A 86 5.29 -5.79 -10.90
C HIS A 86 6.13 -6.34 -12.05
N SER A 87 5.49 -6.64 -13.17
CA SER A 87 6.17 -7.05 -14.40
C SER A 87 5.66 -6.27 -15.61
N ARG A 88 6.41 -6.34 -16.70
CA ARG A 88 6.10 -5.67 -17.96
C ARG A 88 5.96 -6.72 -19.05
N GLN A 89 4.86 -6.66 -19.79
CA GLN A 89 4.59 -7.56 -20.90
C GLN A 89 4.29 -6.75 -22.16
N THR A 90 4.96 -7.07 -23.26
CA THR A 90 4.66 -6.47 -24.57
C THR A 90 3.36 -7.04 -25.13
N VAL A 91 2.42 -6.18 -25.54
CA VAL A 91 1.14 -6.55 -26.14
C VAL A 91 0.94 -5.70 -27.40
N GLY A 92 1.11 -6.31 -28.58
CA GLY A 92 1.22 -5.56 -29.84
C GLY A 92 2.38 -4.57 -29.76
N ASP A 93 2.10 -3.30 -29.99
CA ASP A 93 3.07 -2.20 -29.89
C ASP A 93 3.10 -1.52 -28.50
N GLY A 94 2.30 -2.02 -27.54
CA GLY A 94 2.16 -1.47 -26.19
C GLY A 94 2.92 -2.26 -25.11
N ILE A 95 3.06 -1.63 -23.94
CA ILE A 95 3.56 -2.27 -22.72
C ILE A 95 2.41 -2.37 -21.72
N ASN A 96 2.02 -3.60 -21.37
CA ASN A 96 1.12 -3.87 -20.28
C ASN A 96 1.90 -3.99 -18.96
N HIS A 97 1.42 -3.31 -17.92
CA HIS A 97 1.98 -3.40 -16.58
C HIS A 97 1.18 -4.45 -15.79
N CYS A 98 1.78 -5.61 -15.58
CA CYS A 98 1.14 -6.71 -14.86
C CYS A 98 1.48 -6.61 -13.36
N MET A 99 0.49 -6.85 -12.51
CA MET A 99 0.64 -6.86 -11.06
C MET A 99 0.08 -8.14 -10.48
N ASP A 100 0.91 -8.85 -9.72
CA ASP A 100 0.53 -10.02 -8.92
C ASP A 100 0.58 -9.62 -7.45
N VAL A 101 -0.57 -9.58 -6.78
CA VAL A 101 -0.69 -9.13 -5.39
C VAL A 101 -1.07 -10.32 -4.51
N ARG A 102 -0.28 -10.58 -3.48
CA ARG A 102 -0.57 -11.55 -2.43
C ARG A 102 -0.96 -10.81 -1.16
N ILE A 103 -2.17 -11.07 -0.67
CA ILE A 103 -2.70 -10.46 0.56
C ILE A 103 -2.46 -11.43 1.71
N ALA A 104 -1.81 -10.95 2.77
CA ALA A 104 -1.51 -11.75 3.95
C ALA A 104 -2.81 -12.16 4.68
N PRO A 105 -2.88 -13.39 5.22
CA PRO A 105 -4.08 -13.90 5.87
C PRO A 105 -4.46 -13.06 7.10
N SER A 106 -5.75 -12.73 7.24
CA SER A 106 -6.32 -11.99 8.37
C SER A 106 -7.27 -12.87 9.18
N ALA A 107 -7.78 -12.37 10.31
CA ALA A 107 -8.69 -13.16 11.16
C ALA A 107 -9.94 -13.65 10.42
N ASN A 108 -10.38 -12.90 9.40
CA ASN A 108 -11.61 -13.18 8.66
C ASN A 108 -11.38 -13.79 7.28
N TYR A 109 -10.15 -13.76 6.77
CA TYR A 109 -9.84 -14.13 5.39
C TYR A 109 -8.52 -14.88 5.30
N GLY A 110 -8.49 -15.98 4.54
CA GLY A 110 -7.25 -16.66 4.18
C GLY A 110 -6.36 -15.83 3.28
N GLU A 111 -5.23 -16.41 2.89
CA GLU A 111 -4.35 -15.83 1.87
C GLU A 111 -5.10 -15.70 0.53
N GLN A 112 -4.93 -14.56 -0.14
CA GLN A 112 -5.54 -14.29 -1.44
C GLN A 112 -4.49 -13.85 -2.43
N THR A 113 -4.61 -14.31 -3.67
CA THR A 113 -3.80 -13.84 -4.79
C THR A 113 -4.70 -13.12 -5.78
N LEU A 114 -4.37 -11.87 -6.09
CA LEU A 114 -5.03 -11.03 -7.08
C LEU A 114 -4.06 -10.79 -8.23
N ILE A 115 -4.57 -10.83 -9.45
CA ILE A 115 -3.76 -10.63 -10.66
C ILE A 115 -4.44 -9.53 -11.47
N SER A 116 -3.65 -8.59 -12.00
CA SER A 116 -4.14 -7.57 -12.92
C SER A 116 -4.81 -8.24 -14.12
N LYS A 117 -6.04 -7.82 -14.45
CA LYS A 117 -6.70 -8.27 -15.67
C LYS A 117 -5.93 -7.79 -16.89
N LEU A 118 -5.82 -8.65 -17.91
CA LEU A 118 -5.26 -8.24 -19.18
C LEU A 118 -6.20 -7.20 -19.83
N PRO A 119 -5.64 -6.13 -20.42
CA PRO A 119 -6.43 -5.18 -21.18
C PRO A 119 -7.10 -5.88 -22.36
N VAL A 120 -8.29 -5.42 -22.73
CA VAL A 120 -9.07 -5.95 -23.84
C VAL A 120 -9.38 -4.78 -24.76
N TRP A 121 -9.07 -4.95 -26.04
CA TRP A 121 -9.34 -3.95 -27.06
C TRP A 121 -10.80 -3.50 -27.04
N ASN A 122 -11.01 -2.20 -27.05
CA ASN A 122 -12.31 -1.56 -27.12
C ASN A 122 -12.40 -0.73 -28.41
N ASP A 123 -13.24 -1.20 -29.34
CA ASP A 123 -13.46 -0.57 -30.64
C ASP A 123 -14.11 0.83 -30.54
N GLU A 124 -14.90 1.11 -29.49
CA GLU A 124 -15.59 2.39 -29.33
C GLU A 124 -14.61 3.54 -29.03
N VAL A 125 -13.55 3.24 -28.28
CA VAL A 125 -12.52 4.21 -27.91
C VAL A 125 -11.22 4.04 -28.69
N GLY A 126 -11.10 2.98 -29.48
CA GLY A 126 -9.92 2.70 -30.30
C GLY A 126 -8.65 2.45 -29.49
N SER A 127 -8.78 1.81 -28.33
CA SER A 127 -7.65 1.52 -27.43
C SER A 127 -7.75 0.13 -26.80
N LEU A 128 -6.59 -0.38 -26.35
CA LEU A 128 -6.53 -1.43 -25.32
C LEU A 128 -7.09 -0.94 -23.98
#